data_AF-A0A0D7AZG5-F1
#
_entry.id   AF-A0A0D7AZG5-F1
#
_cell.length_a   1.000
_cell.length_b   1.000
_cell.length_c   1.000
_cell.angle_alpha   90.00
_cell.angle_beta   90.00
_cell.angle_gamma   90.00
#
_symmetry.space_group_name_H-M   'P 1'
#
loop_
_entity.id
_entity.type
_entity.pdbx_description
1 polymer ?
#
loop_
_entity_poly.entity_id
_entity_poly.type
_entity_poly.pdbx_seq_one_letter_code
_entity_poly.pdbx_strand_id
1 'polypeptide(L)'
;MKNRNRNTKFPVARIKRIMQKDEEVGKVAQATPIVISKALELFLALIVDEAASVTQQRGSKKVEAYHLKHAIETTEMLDFLKELVEAVPDPSNGG
;
A
#
# COMPACT_ATOMS: atom_id res chain seq x y z
N MET A 1 -18.01 -8.75 29.58
CA MET A 1 -17.32 -7.82 28.66
C MET A 1 -17.64 -8.26 27.24
N LYS A 2 -18.39 -7.46 26.46
CA LYS A 2 -18.78 -7.82 25.09
C LYS A 2 -17.54 -7.85 24.19
N ASN A 3 -17.30 -8.99 23.53
CA ASN A 3 -16.38 -9.08 22.39
C ASN A 3 -16.81 -8.06 21.34
N ARG A 4 -16.19 -6.87 21.33
CA ARG A 4 -16.22 -5.99 20.16
C ARG A 4 -15.61 -6.81 19.05
N ASN A 5 -16.43 -7.29 18.14
CA ASN A 5 -15.99 -7.88 16.89
C ASN A 5 -15.08 -6.83 16.25
N ARG A 6 -13.75 -7.01 16.35
CA ARG A 6 -12.78 -6.08 15.77
C ARG A 6 -12.83 -6.36 14.27
N ASN A 7 -13.85 -5.82 13.61
CA ASN A 7 -13.99 -5.89 12.16
C ASN A 7 -12.78 -5.15 11.56
N THR A 8 -11.78 -5.91 11.17
CA THR A 8 -10.65 -5.43 10.40
C THR A 8 -11.06 -5.35 8.93
N LYS A 9 -10.51 -4.38 8.20
CA LYS A 9 -10.77 -4.24 6.75
C LYS A 9 -10.16 -5.37 5.95
N PHE A 10 -9.08 -5.98 6.46
CA PHE A 10 -8.35 -7.05 5.80
C PHE A 10 -8.42 -8.35 6.61
N PRO A 11 -8.33 -9.53 5.96
CA PRO A 11 -8.31 -10.81 6.66
C PRO A 11 -7.06 -10.99 7.52
N VAL A 12 -7.22 -10.99 8.84
CA VAL A 12 -6.15 -11.17 9.84
C VAL A 12 -5.31 -12.43 9.56
N ALA A 13 -5.96 -13.54 9.19
CA ALA A 13 -5.26 -14.78 8.87
C ALA A 13 -4.34 -14.66 7.65
N ARG A 14 -4.70 -13.85 6.65
CA ARG A 14 -3.86 -13.63 5.46
C ARG A 14 -2.66 -12.76 5.79
N ILE A 15 -2.86 -11.71 6.59
CA ILE A 15 -1.77 -10.85 7.10
C ILE A 15 -0.76 -11.71 7.87
N LYS A 16 -1.23 -12.52 8.83
CA LYS A 16 -0.36 -13.43 9.59
C LYS A 16 0.45 -14.36 8.69
N ARG A 17 -0.17 -14.97 7.67
CA ARG A 17 0.52 -15.85 6.71
C ARG A 17 1.59 -15.12 5.89
N ILE A 18 1.38 -13.84 5.53
CA ILE A 18 2.36 -13.04 4.81
C ILE A 18 3.53 -12.69 5.72
N MET A 19 3.26 -12.26 6.97
CA MET A 19 4.32 -11.98 7.95
C MET A 19 5.22 -13.20 8.17
N GLN A 20 4.63 -14.39 8.29
CA GLN A 20 5.38 -15.64 8.51
C GLN A 20 5.99 -16.23 7.22
N LYS A 21 5.99 -15.50 6.11
CA LYS A 21 6.86 -15.84 4.97
C LYS A 21 8.31 -15.47 5.24
N ASP A 22 8.53 -14.52 6.14
CA ASP A 22 9.83 -14.22 6.69
C ASP A 22 10.18 -15.31 7.72
N GLU A 23 11.28 -16.04 7.48
CA GLU A 23 11.72 -17.17 8.30
C GLU A 23 12.14 -16.75 9.71
N GLU A 24 12.51 -15.47 9.90
CA GLU A 24 12.85 -14.93 11.22
C GLU A 24 11.61 -14.64 12.07
N VAL A 25 10.40 -14.63 11.47
CA VAL A 25 9.14 -14.36 12.15
C VAL A 25 8.54 -15.64 12.72
N GLY A 26 8.78 -15.88 14.02
CA GLY A 26 8.21 -16.99 14.78
C GLY A 26 6.73 -16.81 15.16
N LYS A 27 6.42 -16.92 16.46
CA LYS A 27 5.04 -16.78 16.96
C LYS A 27 4.62 -15.31 16.97
N VAL A 28 3.50 -15.01 16.32
CA VAL A 28 2.92 -13.66 16.25
C VAL A 28 1.79 -13.51 17.28
N ALA A 29 1.82 -12.43 18.08
CA ALA A 29 0.75 -12.09 19.01
C ALA A 29 -0.56 -11.77 18.26
N GLN A 30 -1.71 -12.10 18.86
CA GLN A 30 -3.03 -11.92 18.21
C GLN A 30 -3.33 -10.45 17.84
N ALA A 31 -2.80 -9.50 18.61
CA ALA A 31 -2.99 -8.07 18.34
C ALA A 31 -2.21 -7.58 17.10
N THR A 32 -1.06 -8.20 16.79
CA THR A 32 -0.14 -7.69 15.76
C THR A 32 -0.77 -7.65 14.36
N PRO A 33 -1.41 -8.71 13.84
CA PRO A 33 -2.04 -8.66 12.51
C PRO A 33 -3.23 -7.70 12.46
N ILE A 34 -3.89 -7.44 13.59
CA ILE A 34 -5.01 -6.49 13.70
C ILE A 34 -4.51 -5.06 13.52
N VAL A 35 -3.41 -4.70 14.18
CA VAL A 35 -2.79 -3.38 14.04
C VAL A 35 -2.23 -3.20 12.62
N ILE A 36 -1.56 -4.23 12.09
CA ILE A 36 -1.08 -4.22 10.70
C ILE A 36 -2.24 -4.05 9.71
N SER A 37 -3.41 -4.64 9.96
CA SER A 37 -4.59 -4.40 9.12
C SER A 37 -4.97 -2.91 9.07
N LYS A 38 -4.81 -2.17 10.17
CA LYS A 38 -5.10 -0.74 10.18
C LYS A 38 -4.00 0.07 9.51
N ALA A 39 -2.73 -0.29 9.75
CA ALA A 39 -1.60 0.33 9.06
C ALA A 39 -1.72 0.13 7.53
N LEU A 40 -2.10 -1.07 7.08
CA LEU A 40 -2.33 -1.37 5.67
C LEU A 40 -3.45 -0.53 5.06
N GLU A 41 -4.53 -0.28 5.81
CA GLU A 41 -5.61 0.61 5.38
C GLU A 41 -5.11 2.04 5.14
N LEU A 42 -4.35 2.59 6.10
CA LEU A 42 -3.78 3.94 6.01
C LEU A 42 -2.73 4.04 4.90
N PHE A 43 -1.91 3.01 4.75
CA PHE A 43 -0.90 2.91 3.69
C PHE A 43 -1.52 2.88 2.29
N LEU A 44 -2.58 2.08 2.09
CA LEU A 44 -3.28 2.04 0.81
C LEU A 44 -4.01 3.36 0.52
N ALA A 45 -4.57 4.02 1.53
CA ALA A 45 -5.14 5.36 1.37
C ALA A 45 -4.08 6.36 0.88
N LEU A 46 -2.91 6.42 1.56
CA LEU A 46 -1.80 7.27 1.16
C LEU A 46 -1.39 7.03 -0.31
N ILE A 47 -1.15 5.77 -0.69
CA ILE A 47 -0.74 5.44 -2.06
C ILE A 47 -1.78 5.86 -3.09
N VAL A 48 -3.06 5.59 -2.82
CA VAL A 48 -4.15 5.92 -3.73
C VAL A 48 -4.32 7.44 -3.85
N ASP A 49 -4.22 8.17 -2.74
CA ASP A 49 -4.34 9.63 -2.72
C ASP A 49 -3.19 10.29 -3.50
N GLU A 50 -1.95 9.85 -3.31
CA GLU A 50 -0.80 10.35 -4.07
C GLU A 50 -0.92 10.01 -5.56
N ALA A 51 -1.25 8.77 -5.91
CA ALA A 51 -1.45 8.38 -7.31
C ALA A 51 -2.62 9.15 -7.97
N ALA A 52 -3.70 9.42 -7.23
CA ALA A 52 -4.82 10.21 -7.70
C ALA A 52 -4.45 11.69 -7.88
N SER A 53 -3.63 12.25 -6.99
CA SER A 53 -3.07 13.60 -7.12
C SER A 53 -2.25 13.73 -8.41
N VAL A 54 -1.33 12.80 -8.66
CA VAL A 54 -0.54 12.76 -9.92
C VAL A 54 -1.46 12.61 -11.15
N THR A 55 -2.48 11.76 -11.05
CA THR A 55 -3.46 11.57 -12.14
C THR A 55 -4.16 12.88 -12.51
N GLN A 56 -4.60 13.64 -11.50
CA GLN A 56 -5.24 14.94 -11.70
C GLN A 56 -4.26 15.98 -12.26
N GLN A 57 -3.03 16.02 -11.75
CA GLN A 57 -1.98 16.93 -12.23
C GLN A 57 -1.64 16.69 -13.71
N ARG A 58 -1.72 15.45 -14.19
CA ARG A 58 -1.54 15.07 -15.60
C ARG A 58 -2.81 15.23 -16.45
N GLY A 59 -3.90 15.77 -15.89
CA GLY A 59 -5.16 15.99 -16.60
C GLY A 59 -5.94 14.72 -16.93
N SER A 60 -5.57 13.58 -16.34
CA SER A 60 -6.28 12.31 -16.53
C SER A 60 -7.41 12.15 -15.52
N LYS A 61 -8.41 11.35 -15.88
CA LYS A 61 -9.48 10.90 -14.97
C LYS A 61 -9.30 9.44 -14.54
N LYS A 62 -8.27 8.78 -15.04
CA LYS A 62 -8.00 7.35 -14.84
C LYS A 62 -6.58 7.19 -14.30
N VAL A 63 -6.49 6.53 -13.15
CA VAL A 63 -5.21 6.13 -12.56
C VAL A 63 -4.62 5.02 -13.41
N GLU A 64 -3.34 5.14 -13.73
CA GLU A 64 -2.57 4.19 -14.56
C GLU A 64 -1.25 3.89 -13.86
N ALA A 65 -0.55 2.84 -14.29
CA ALA A 65 0.65 2.37 -13.61
C ALA A 65 1.75 3.44 -13.49
N TYR A 66 1.92 4.30 -14.50
CA TYR A 66 2.92 5.36 -14.45
C TYR A 66 2.56 6.47 -13.43
N HIS A 67 1.27 6.72 -13.17
CA HIS A 67 0.85 7.65 -12.12
C HIS A 67 1.29 7.13 -10.74
N LEU A 68 1.13 5.82 -10.53
CA LEU A 68 1.59 5.14 -9.32
C LEU A 68 3.12 5.16 -9.20
N LYS A 69 3.85 4.91 -10.30
CA LYS A 69 5.31 5.04 -10.34
C LYS A 69 5.75 6.43 -9.89
N HIS A 70 5.19 7.47 -10.49
CA HIS A 70 5.55 8.85 -10.18
C HIS A 70 5.21 9.23 -8.73
N ALA A 71 4.07 8.79 -8.21
CA ALA A 71 3.71 8.97 -6.81
C ALA A 71 4.73 8.31 -5.85
N ILE A 72 5.17 7.10 -6.15
CA ILE A 72 6.20 6.37 -5.38
C ILE A 72 7.56 7.07 -5.47
N GLU A 73 7.95 7.55 -6.65
CA GLU A 73 9.23 8.22 -6.86
C GLU A 73 9.33 9.57 -6.14
N THR A 74 8.20 10.25 -5.96
CA THR A 74 8.12 11.60 -5.38
C THR A 74 7.74 11.63 -3.89
N THR A 75 7.28 10.51 -3.33
CA THR A 75 6.91 10.39 -1.92
C THR A 75 7.99 9.65 -1.12
N GLU A 76 8.72 10.35 -0.25
CA GLU A 76 9.83 9.79 0.53
C GLU A 76 9.44 8.53 1.32
N MET A 77 8.27 8.53 1.97
CA MET A 77 7.81 7.36 2.75
C MET A 77 7.53 6.11 1.89
N LEU A 78 7.44 6.25 0.57
CA LEU A 78 7.19 5.14 -0.37
C LEU A 78 8.47 4.63 -1.04
N ASP A 79 9.66 5.11 -0.65
CA ASP A 79 10.94 4.77 -1.27
C ASP A 79 11.19 3.26 -1.39
N PHE A 80 10.74 2.48 -0.41
CA PHE A 80 10.85 1.01 -0.39
C PHE A 80 10.09 0.31 -1.54
N LEU A 81 9.26 1.02 -2.30
CA LEU A 81 8.52 0.50 -3.46
C LEU A 81 9.17 0.84 -4.79
N LYS A 82 10.23 1.67 -4.83
CA LYS A 82 10.82 2.16 -6.09
C LYS A 82 11.31 1.03 -7.00
N GLU A 83 12.00 0.04 -6.42
CA GLU A 83 12.46 -1.14 -7.16
C GLU A 83 11.30 -1.92 -7.80
N LEU A 84 10.11 -1.95 -7.16
CA LEU A 84 8.95 -2.67 -7.69
C LEU A 84 8.33 -1.98 -8.90
N VAL A 85 8.51 -0.67 -9.07
CA VAL A 85 7.92 0.12 -10.15
C VAL A 85 8.93 0.57 -11.21
N GLU A 86 10.19 0.19 -11.07
CA GLU A 86 11.29 0.59 -11.96
C GLU A 86 10.96 0.32 -13.44
N ALA A 87 10.46 -0.88 -13.73
CA ALA A 87 10.14 -1.34 -15.08
C ALA A 87 8.86 -0.72 -15.68
N VAL A 88 8.09 0.06 -14.91
CA VAL A 88 6.88 0.70 -15.42
C VAL A 88 7.29 1.85 -16.35
N PRO A 89 6.87 1.83 -17.63
CA PRO A 89 7.19 2.92 -18.56
C PRO A 89 6.43 4.18 -18.15
N ASP A 90 7.12 5.33 -18.16
CA ASP A 90 6.48 6.63 -18.02
C ASP A 90 6.47 7.32 -19.40
N PRO A 91 5.30 7.51 -20.03
CA PRO A 91 5.18 8.33 -21.21
C PRO A 91 5.48 9.78 -20.79
N SER A 92 6.72 10.21 -20.99
CA SER A 92 7.19 11.55 -20.65
C SER A 92 6.27 12.61 -21.27
N ASN A 93 5.65 13.45 -20.43
CA ASN A 93 4.90 14.67 -20.77
C ASN A 93 4.21 14.69 -22.15
N GLY A 94 3.10 13.98 -22.29
CA GLY A 94 2.06 14.31 -23.26
C GLY A 94 1.51 13.13 -24.05
N GLY A 95 0.23 12.84 -23.82
CA GLY A 95 -0.60 11.93 -24.63
C GLY A 95 -0.97 10.66 -23.89
#